data_AF-A0A6L4Z804-F1
#
_entry.id   AF-A0A6L4Z804-F1
#
_cell.length_a   1.000
_cell.length_b   1.000
_cell.length_c   1.000
_cell.angle_alpha   90.00
_cell.angle_beta   90.00
_cell.angle_gamma   90.00
#
_symmetry.space_group_name_H-M   'P 1'
#
loop_
_entity.id
_entity.type
_entity.pdbx_description
1 polymer ?
#
loop_
_entity_poly.entity_id
_entity_poly.type
_entity_poly.pdbx_seq_one_letter_code
_entity_poly.pdbx_strand_id
1 'polypeptide(L)'
;TLGAKSFPLDENGNPIKGIPRHPIVEDDVVIYAGATILGRVTIGKGSVIGGNVWVTNDLPPYSRVLQSKAKETTFTHGAGI
;
A
#
# COMPACT_ATOMS: atom_id res chain seq x y z
N THR A 1 -2.43 6.36 -6.27
CA THR A 1 -2.68 5.29 -7.26
C THR A 1 -3.44 4.14 -6.62
N LEU A 2 -4.50 3.65 -7.28
CA LEU A 2 -5.21 2.42 -6.93
C LEU A 2 -5.02 1.43 -8.09
N GLY A 3 -4.09 0.49 -7.96
CA GLY A 3 -3.59 -0.31 -9.08
C GLY A 3 -3.66 -1.82 -8.85
N ALA A 4 -3.35 -2.60 -9.89
CA ALA A 4 -3.15 -4.05 -9.76
C ALA A 4 -1.71 -4.36 -9.36
N LYS A 5 -1.50 -5.40 -8.54
CA LYS A 5 -0.16 -5.88 -8.15
C LYS A 5 0.46 -6.79 -9.22
N SER A 6 -0.35 -7.66 -9.81
CA SER A 6 0.06 -8.62 -10.84
C SER A 6 -1.13 -9.05 -11.70
N PHE A 7 -0.82 -9.65 -12.86
CA PHE A 7 -1.81 -10.30 -13.72
C PHE A 7 -1.56 -11.81 -13.66
N PRO A 8 -2.47 -12.61 -13.09
CA PRO A 8 -2.36 -14.05 -13.24
C PRO A 8 -2.48 -14.42 -14.71
N LEU A 9 -1.71 -15.43 -15.11
CA LEU A 9 -1.70 -15.96 -16.47
C LEU A 9 -2.55 -17.22 -16.54
N ASP A 10 -3.17 -17.46 -17.68
CA ASP A 10 -3.82 -18.74 -17.99
C ASP A 10 -2.77 -19.82 -18.35
N GLU A 11 -3.24 -21.04 -18.63
CA GLU A 11 -2.39 -22.18 -19.02
C GLU A 11 -1.55 -21.91 -20.28
N ASN A 12 -1.96 -20.95 -21.12
CA ASN A 12 -1.28 -20.57 -22.35
C ASN A 12 -0.36 -19.34 -22.14
N GLY A 13 -0.21 -18.83 -20.92
CA GLY A 13 0.61 -17.67 -20.60
C GLY A 13 -0.07 -16.32 -20.90
N ASN A 14 -1.36 -16.28 -21.23
CA ASN A 14 -2.07 -15.02 -21.49
C ASN A 14 -2.58 -14.41 -20.18
N PRO A 15 -2.53 -13.07 -20.03
CA PRO A 15 -3.12 -12.40 -18.86
C PRO A 15 -4.62 -12.67 -18.76
N ILE A 16 -5.05 -13.18 -17.60
CA ILE A 16 -6.46 -13.38 -17.30
C ILE A 16 -7.11 -11.99 -17.16
N LYS A 17 -8.14 -11.75 -17.97
CA LYS A 17 -8.90 -10.48 -18.00
C LYS A 17 -10.20 -10.63 -17.21
N GLY A 18 -10.76 -9.49 -16.76
CA GLY A 18 -12.07 -9.44 -16.11
C GLY A 18 -12.12 -9.79 -14.63
N ILE A 19 -11.04 -10.30 -14.02
CA ILE A 19 -11.02 -10.60 -12.58
C ILE A 19 -10.81 -9.34 -11.72
N PRO A 20 -11.39 -9.28 -10.50
CA PRO A 20 -11.09 -8.23 -9.53
C PRO A 20 -9.61 -8.22 -9.14
N ARG A 21 -8.94 -7.09 -9.34
CA ARG A 21 -7.48 -6.95 -9.11
C ARG A 21 -7.05 -5.62 -8.51
N HIS A 22 -7.98 -4.67 -8.41
CA HIS A 22 -7.75 -3.36 -7.82
C HIS A 22 -8.23 -3.34 -6.36
N PRO A 23 -7.78 -2.37 -5.56
CA PRO A 23 -8.17 -2.25 -4.16
C PRO A 23 -9.69 -2.04 -3.99
N ILE A 24 -10.21 -2.47 -2.85
CA ILE A 24 -11.50 -2.03 -2.29
C ILE A 24 -11.18 -0.91 -1.31
N VAL A 25 -11.90 0.19 -1.41
CA VAL A 25 -11.85 1.30 -0.46
C VAL A 25 -13.24 1.38 0.18
N GLU A 26 -13.32 1.13 1.49
CA GLU A 26 -14.57 1.24 2.24
C GLU A 26 -14.88 2.69 2.61
N ASP A 27 -16.00 2.90 3.30
CA ASP A 27 -16.49 4.22 3.69
C ASP A 27 -15.49 5.00 4.56
N ASP A 28 -15.55 6.33 4.50
CA ASP A 28 -14.77 7.24 5.36
C ASP A 28 -13.24 7.07 5.30
N VAL A 29 -12.71 6.39 4.29
CA VAL A 29 -11.26 6.23 4.10
C VAL A 29 -10.63 7.52 3.56
N VAL A 30 -9.51 7.93 4.15
CA VAL A 30 -8.71 9.08 3.72
C VAL A 30 -7.40 8.61 3.10
N ILE A 31 -7.13 9.00 1.86
CA ILE A 31 -5.89 8.67 1.14
C ILE A 31 -5.17 9.96 0.77
N TYR A 32 -4.00 10.20 1.37
CA TYR A 32 -3.19 11.39 1.10
C TYR A 32 -2.35 11.27 -0.18
N ALA A 33 -1.83 12.41 -0.63
CA ALA A 33 -1.10 12.54 -1.90
C ALA A 33 0.12 11.60 -2.00
N GLY A 34 0.34 11.03 -3.18
CA GLY A 34 1.47 10.13 -3.45
C GLY A 34 1.32 8.71 -2.91
N ALA A 35 0.22 8.38 -2.22
CA ALA A 35 -0.04 7.01 -1.80
C ALA A 35 -0.27 6.07 -3.00
N THR A 36 0.26 4.86 -2.92
CA THR A 36 0.13 3.80 -3.92
C THR A 36 -0.38 2.53 -3.27
N ILE A 37 -1.58 2.09 -3.67
CA ILE A 37 -2.26 0.91 -3.13
C ILE A 37 -2.42 -0.09 -4.27
N LEU A 38 -1.84 -1.27 -4.15
CA LEU A 38 -1.77 -2.25 -5.23
C LEU A 38 -2.33 -3.61 -4.86
N GLY A 39 -3.08 -4.18 -5.80
CA GLY A 39 -3.61 -5.53 -5.73
C GLY A 39 -5.02 -5.58 -5.18
N ARG A 40 -5.51 -6.80 -5.02
CA ARG A 40 -6.82 -7.05 -4.44
C ARG A 40 -6.74 -6.99 -2.92
N VAL A 41 -6.69 -5.76 -2.41
CA VAL A 41 -6.62 -5.46 -0.97
C VAL A 41 -7.84 -4.66 -0.54
N THR A 42 -8.21 -4.76 0.72
CA THR A 42 -9.32 -4.02 1.33
C THR A 42 -8.79 -2.99 2.30
N ILE A 43 -9.18 -1.73 2.10
CA ILE A 43 -8.92 -0.65 3.06
C ILE A 43 -10.16 -0.44 3.89
N GLY A 44 -10.12 -0.91 5.13
CA GLY A 44 -11.25 -0.91 6.04
C GLY A 44 -11.76 0.49 6.36
N LYS A 45 -13.06 0.60 6.66
CA LYS A 45 -13.77 1.85 6.95
C LYS A 45 -13.02 2.77 7.91
N GLY A 46 -13.00 4.07 7.61
CA GLY A 46 -12.41 5.09 8.49
C GLY A 46 -10.89 5.04 8.59
N SER A 47 -10.21 4.23 7.77
CA SER A 47 -8.75 4.14 7.77
C SER A 47 -8.10 5.36 7.10
N VAL A 48 -6.88 5.68 7.53
CA VAL A 48 -6.10 6.81 7.01
C VAL A 48 -4.78 6.31 6.43
N ILE A 49 -4.55 6.58 5.15
CA ILE A 49 -3.31 6.27 4.43
C ILE A 49 -2.55 7.57 4.18
N GLY A 50 -1.40 7.70 4.83
CA GLY A 50 -0.48 8.82 4.71
C GLY A 50 0.09 9.00 3.30
N GLY A 51 0.65 10.18 3.05
CA GLY A 51 1.25 10.47 1.76
C GLY A 51 2.51 9.66 1.49
N ASN A 52 2.80 9.40 0.21
CA ASN A 52 3.96 8.61 -0.23
C ASN A 52 4.08 7.20 0.40
N VAL A 53 2.96 6.62 0.86
CA VAL A 53 2.89 5.27 1.42
C VAL A 53 2.60 4.24 0.32
N TRP A 54 3.23 3.08 0.41
CA TRP A 54 2.92 1.92 -0.43
C TRP A 54 2.18 0.85 0.36
N VAL A 55 1.01 0.42 -0.11
CA VAL A 55 0.15 -0.58 0.56
C VAL A 55 -0.13 -1.75 -0.37
N THR A 56 0.16 -2.97 0.08
CA THR A 56 -0.10 -4.23 -0.66
C THR A 56 -0.86 -5.27 0.14
N ASN A 57 -1.33 -4.90 1.34
CA ASN A 57 -1.99 -5.80 2.28
C ASN A 57 -3.26 -5.13 2.78
N ASP A 58 -4.21 -5.93 3.26
CA ASP A 58 -5.45 -5.43 3.84
C ASP A 58 -5.18 -4.57 5.08
N LEU A 59 -6.02 -3.55 5.26
CA LEU A 59 -6.01 -2.70 6.43
C LEU A 59 -7.35 -2.87 7.18
N PRO A 60 -7.32 -3.16 8.49
CA PRO A 60 -8.55 -3.21 9.26
C PRO A 60 -9.18 -1.82 9.39
N PRO A 61 -10.49 -1.73 9.68
CA PRO A 61 -11.16 -0.45 9.93
C PRO A 61 -10.45 0.41 10.98
N TYR A 62 -10.52 1.73 10.83
CA TYR A 62 -9.94 2.74 11.72
C TYR A 62 -8.42 2.65 11.89
N SER A 63 -7.72 2.00 10.95
CA SER A 63 -6.27 1.90 10.97
C SER A 63 -5.59 3.16 10.41
N ARG A 64 -4.32 3.37 10.77
CA ARG A 64 -3.51 4.48 10.24
C ARG A 64 -2.16 3.96 9.77
N VAL A 65 -1.86 4.16 8.49
CA VAL A 65 -0.55 3.83 7.91
C VAL A 65 0.11 5.13 7.49
N LEU A 66 1.31 5.38 8.03
CA LEU A 66 2.08 6.59 7.79
C LEU A 66 3.48 6.22 7.31
N GLN A 67 4.10 7.12 6.55
CA GLN A 67 5.49 6.96 6.14
C GLN A 67 6.38 6.90 7.39
N SER A 68 7.30 5.93 7.44
CA SER A 68 8.31 5.86 8.49
C SER A 68 9.23 7.07 8.39
N LYS A 69 9.53 7.69 9.54
CA LYS A 69 10.56 8.73 9.61
C LYS A 69 11.91 8.10 9.30
N ALA A 70 12.76 8.85 8.60
CA ALA A 70 14.17 8.50 8.52
C ALA A 70 14.72 8.39 9.96
N LYS A 71 15.29 7.24 10.30
CA LYS A 71 16.06 7.13 11.54
C LYS A 71 17.39 7.82 11.28
N GLU A 72 17.63 8.93 11.97
CA GLU A 72 18.98 9.47 12.06
C GLU A 72 19.82 8.48 12.86
N THR A 73 20.78 7.84 12.20
CA THR A 73 21.81 7.06 12.89
C THR A 73 22.83 8.06 13.40
N THR A 74 22.63 8.56 14.62
CA THR A 74 23.66 9.38 15.27
C THR A 74 24.82 8.47 15.67
N PHE A 75 25.88 8.46 14.87
CA PHE A 75 27.13 7.83 15.25
C PHE A 75 27.76 8.65 16.37
N THR A 76 27.77 8.12 17.59
CA THR A 76 28.53 8.73 18.68
C THR A 76 29.91 8.08 18.74
N HIS A 77 30.95 8.86 19.04
CA HIS A 77 32.33 8.39 19.29
C HIS A 77 33.08 7.77 18.11
N GLY A 78 32.87 8.24 16.88
CA GLY A 78 33.72 7.86 15.74
C GLY A 78 33.48 6.43 15.21
N ALA A 79 32.38 5.79 15.57
CA ALA A 79 31.98 4.46 15.09
C ALA A 79 31.52 4.40 13.61
N GLY A 80 31.93 5.39 12.79
CA GLY A 80 31.48 5.58 11.41
C GLY A 80 32.54 5.34 10.33
N ILE A 81 33.76 4.94 10.70
CA ILE A 81 34.84 4.55 9.79
C ILE A 81 35.47 3.22 10.22
#